data_AF-A0A9R1DVU3-F1
#
_entry.id   AF-A0A9R1DVU3-F1
#
_cell.length_a   1.000
_cell.length_b   1.000
_cell.length_c   1.000
_cell.angle_alpha   90.00
_cell.angle_beta   90.00
_cell.angle_gamma   90.00
#
_symmetry.space_group_name_H-M   'P 1'
#
loop_
_entity.id
_entity.type
_entity.pdbx_description
1 polymer ?
#
loop_
_entity_poly.entity_id
_entity_poly.type
_entity_poly.pdbx_seq_one_letter_code
_entity_poly.pdbx_strand_id
1 'polypeptide(L)'
;MYHVAEIQLSLMHGIFYRKNELIHNWYGYCIRVALLPATVTALLLFRRVGDKDGFSKVDLVVTYVLLSGAVVLEITSVLRAMSSTWRYLCFTRIRILPCCMPPISRPLLYLLELVFQSGELVRRAIQKVGILKRYWSGSMGQHNFIYMCSHCKDSRGSKIARWIGREDWWNTLVYTSLSVPVSLDFSELLKEQLRASVGVDKENRDHIQNSRGRAALKKRGLHEELAWSVDSELDESILVWHIATDVYLSWYEAEHKRLPHPAKVTQELSNYMMFLLAARPYMLPDNASRQRYIELCNKVIYHLQYNSAVDLIKLMQGHGDALNAEQTQPAVVVENLVVDMPAATTKESSVTFDRACQLGSKLISKGLETPDAMLDLISQVWVEMLCYTGHRCRPDSHARQLSSGGEITTVVAILMEFLKSDFSEVQQRRAGC
;
A
#
# COMPACT_ATOMS: atom_id res chain seq x y z
N MET A 1 5.76 3.44 -13.69
CA MET A 1 6.02 3.24 -12.25
C MET A 1 5.26 2.04 -11.71
N TYR A 2 3.94 2.12 -11.45
CA TYR A 2 3.21 1.01 -10.80
C TYR A 2 3.13 -0.31 -11.58
N HIS A 3 3.25 -0.28 -12.91
CA HIS A 3 3.30 -1.50 -13.71
C HIS A 3 4.49 -2.41 -13.33
N VAL A 4 5.65 -1.82 -13.03
CA VAL A 4 6.82 -2.56 -12.55
C VAL A 4 6.54 -3.19 -11.19
N ALA A 5 5.92 -2.44 -10.28
CA ALA A 5 5.54 -2.96 -8.98
C ALA A 5 4.52 -4.10 -9.10
N GLU A 6 3.52 -3.98 -9.98
CA GLU A 6 2.54 -5.03 -10.24
C GLU A 6 3.19 -6.32 -10.78
N ILE A 7 4.17 -6.18 -11.69
CA ILE A 7 5.01 -7.29 -12.16
C ILE A 7 5.73 -7.94 -10.98
N GLN A 8 6.44 -7.18 -10.15
CA GLN A 8 7.18 -7.72 -9.01
C GLN A 8 6.27 -8.40 -7.98
N LEU A 9 5.13 -7.81 -7.65
CA LEU A 9 4.13 -8.40 -6.75
C LEU A 9 3.60 -9.73 -7.28
N SER A 10 3.33 -9.80 -8.58
CA SER A 10 2.88 -11.02 -9.23
C SER A 10 3.93 -12.13 -9.19
N LEU A 11 5.21 -11.75 -9.28
CA LEU A 11 6.32 -12.67 -9.14
C LEU A 11 6.42 -13.16 -7.69
N MET A 12 6.51 -12.25 -6.72
CA MET A 12 6.58 -12.59 -5.29
C MET A 12 5.46 -13.54 -4.86
N HIS A 13 4.21 -13.26 -5.25
CA HIS A 13 3.08 -14.16 -4.98
C HIS A 13 3.28 -15.55 -5.61
N GLY A 14 3.83 -15.62 -6.82
CA GLY A 14 4.14 -16.88 -7.50
C GLY A 14 5.13 -17.74 -6.71
N ILE A 15 6.17 -17.12 -6.14
CA ILE A 15 7.19 -17.77 -5.30
C ILE A 15 6.56 -18.29 -4.00
N PHE A 16 5.98 -17.38 -3.22
CA PHE A 16 5.55 -17.69 -1.85
C PHE A 16 4.35 -18.63 -1.79
N TYR A 17 3.35 -18.42 -2.64
CA TYR A 17 2.05 -19.08 -2.48
C TYR A 17 1.74 -20.15 -3.52
N ARG A 18 2.39 -20.10 -4.69
CA ARG A 18 2.08 -21.05 -5.77
C ARG A 18 3.19 -22.06 -6.05
N LYS A 19 4.30 -22.03 -5.31
CA LYS A 19 5.50 -22.85 -5.58
C LYS A 19 5.82 -22.86 -7.08
N ASN A 20 5.58 -21.73 -7.75
CA ASN A 20 5.61 -21.68 -9.21
C ASN A 20 7.03 -21.88 -9.74
N GLU A 21 8.07 -21.69 -8.93
CA GLU A 21 9.45 -21.99 -9.29
C GLU A 21 9.66 -23.47 -9.66
N LEU A 22 8.91 -24.40 -9.05
CA LEU A 22 8.99 -25.83 -9.34
C LEU A 22 8.08 -26.25 -10.50
N ILE A 23 6.93 -25.58 -10.68
CA ILE A 23 5.91 -25.94 -11.69
C ILE A 23 6.13 -25.21 -13.03
N HIS A 24 6.68 -23.99 -13.00
CA HIS A 24 7.00 -23.17 -14.17
C HIS A 24 8.51 -23.22 -14.49
N ASN A 25 9.09 -24.42 -14.40
CA ASN A 25 10.38 -24.68 -15.00
C ASN A 25 10.26 -24.57 -16.53
N TRP A 26 11.32 -24.15 -17.23
CA TRP A 26 11.29 -23.98 -18.69
C TRP A 26 10.86 -25.28 -19.40
N TYR A 27 11.20 -26.44 -18.83
CA TYR A 27 10.70 -27.75 -19.26
C TYR A 27 9.17 -27.85 -19.27
N GLY A 28 8.47 -27.32 -18.27
CA GLY A 28 7.00 -27.35 -18.21
C GLY A 28 6.34 -26.51 -19.30
N TYR A 29 6.98 -25.38 -19.67
CA TYR A 29 6.54 -24.59 -20.83
C TYR A 29 6.79 -25.34 -22.14
N CYS A 30 7.95 -25.99 -22.31
CA CYS A 30 8.25 -26.83 -23.47
C CYS A 30 7.23 -27.96 -23.64
N ILE A 31 6.90 -28.65 -22.54
CA ILE A 31 5.90 -29.74 -22.54
C ILE A 31 4.54 -29.20 -23.00
N ARG A 32 4.05 -28.08 -22.46
CA ARG A 32 2.75 -27.51 -22.83
C ARG A 32 2.68 -27.07 -24.30
N VAL A 33 3.76 -26.45 -24.80
CA VAL A 33 3.85 -26.03 -26.20
C VAL A 33 3.92 -27.23 -27.14
N ALA A 34 4.56 -28.33 -26.74
CA ALA A 34 4.62 -29.56 -27.53
C ALA A 34 3.34 -30.42 -27.42
N LEU A 35 2.65 -30.38 -26.28
CA LEU A 35 1.48 -31.22 -25.99
C LEU A 35 0.21 -30.70 -26.67
N LEU A 36 0.04 -29.37 -26.79
CA LEU A 36 -1.09 -28.76 -27.50
C LEU A 36 -1.22 -29.23 -28.97
N PRO A 37 -0.16 -29.17 -29.83
CA PRO A 37 -0.27 -29.67 -31.19
C PRO A 37 -0.47 -31.19 -31.23
N ALA A 38 0.07 -31.94 -30.26
CA ALA A 38 -0.15 -33.39 -30.17
C ALA A 38 -1.63 -33.73 -29.87
N THR A 39 -2.28 -33.04 -28.92
CA THR A 39 -3.70 -33.27 -28.59
C THR A 39 -4.63 -32.82 -29.70
N VAL A 40 -4.33 -31.69 -30.37
CA VAL A 40 -5.06 -31.25 -31.57
C VAL A 40 -4.92 -32.26 -32.70
N THR A 41 -3.72 -32.79 -32.93
CA THR A 41 -3.47 -33.82 -33.95
C THR A 41 -4.23 -35.10 -33.62
N ALA A 42 -4.26 -35.54 -32.36
CA ALA A 42 -5.05 -36.70 -31.94
C ALA A 42 -6.55 -36.51 -32.20
N LEU A 43 -7.10 -35.33 -31.90
CA LEU A 43 -8.50 -35.00 -32.20
C LEU A 43 -8.80 -34.99 -33.71
N LEU A 44 -7.89 -34.44 -34.52
CA LEU A 44 -8.03 -34.42 -35.97
C LEU A 44 -7.91 -35.82 -36.58
N LEU A 45 -6.97 -36.64 -36.10
CA LEU A 45 -6.82 -38.04 -36.52
C LEU A 45 -8.06 -38.85 -36.14
N PHE A 46 -8.55 -38.75 -34.91
CA PHE A 46 -9.80 -39.43 -34.51
C PHE A 46 -11.02 -38.96 -35.32
N ARG A 47 -11.02 -37.69 -35.75
CA ARG A 47 -12.05 -37.18 -36.66
C ARG A 47 -11.94 -37.75 -38.08
N ARG A 48 -10.72 -37.91 -38.61
CA ARG A 48 -10.46 -38.28 -40.03
C ARG A 48 -10.23 -39.77 -40.28
N VAL A 49 -9.78 -40.53 -39.30
CA VAL A 49 -9.45 -41.96 -39.46
C VAL A 49 -10.72 -42.79 -39.38
N GLY A 50 -11.03 -43.46 -40.49
CA GLY A 50 -11.71 -44.76 -40.55
C GLY A 50 -13.20 -44.81 -40.23
N ASP A 51 -13.83 -45.85 -40.75
CA ASP A 51 -15.24 -46.18 -40.55
C ASP A 51 -15.56 -46.36 -39.05
N LYS A 52 -16.61 -45.70 -38.57
CA LYS A 52 -16.97 -45.66 -37.14
C LYS A 52 -18.06 -46.67 -36.78
N ASP A 53 -18.47 -47.46 -37.77
CA ASP A 53 -19.60 -48.38 -37.71
C ASP A 53 -19.41 -49.55 -36.72
N GLY A 54 -18.18 -49.78 -36.26
CA GLY A 54 -17.84 -50.80 -35.23
C GLY A 54 -17.80 -50.31 -33.78
N PHE A 55 -17.94 -49.00 -33.51
CA PHE A 55 -17.85 -48.44 -32.16
C PHE A 55 -19.23 -48.15 -31.57
N SER A 56 -19.39 -48.36 -30.26
CA SER A 56 -20.62 -47.95 -29.58
C SER A 56 -20.77 -46.43 -29.64
N LYS A 57 -22.00 -45.94 -29.84
CA LYS A 57 -22.29 -44.49 -29.87
C LYS A 57 -21.85 -43.79 -28.58
N VAL A 58 -21.88 -44.51 -27.45
CA VAL A 58 -21.45 -43.99 -26.14
C VAL A 58 -19.94 -43.76 -26.13
N ASP A 59 -19.15 -44.72 -26.59
CA ASP A 59 -17.68 -44.60 -26.62
C ASP A 59 -17.19 -43.48 -27.55
N LEU A 60 -17.89 -43.30 -28.68
CA LEU A 60 -17.68 -42.18 -29.59
C LEU A 60 -17.91 -40.84 -28.89
N VAL A 61 -19.04 -40.68 -28.19
CA VAL A 61 -19.35 -39.45 -27.45
C VAL A 61 -18.33 -39.20 -26.34
N VAL A 62 -17.99 -40.22 -25.56
CA VAL A 62 -16.99 -40.11 -24.47
C VAL A 62 -15.63 -39.68 -25.02
N THR A 63 -15.17 -40.28 -26.11
CA THR A 63 -13.87 -39.94 -26.72
C THR A 63 -13.84 -38.50 -27.24
N TYR A 64 -14.92 -38.03 -27.87
CA TYR A 64 -15.03 -36.64 -28.31
C TYR A 64 -15.04 -35.66 -27.13
N VAL A 65 -15.76 -35.97 -26.05
CA VAL A 65 -15.79 -35.15 -24.83
C VAL A 65 -14.41 -35.08 -24.18
N LEU A 66 -13.71 -36.21 -24.05
CA LEU A 66 -12.37 -36.25 -23.46
C LEU A 66 -11.33 -35.49 -24.30
N LEU A 67 -11.30 -35.70 -25.62
CA LEU A 67 -10.34 -35.02 -26.49
C LEU A 67 -10.61 -33.51 -26.60
N SER A 68 -11.88 -33.11 -26.69
CA SER A 68 -12.24 -31.69 -26.69
C SER A 68 -11.92 -31.04 -25.33
N GLY A 69 -12.23 -31.71 -24.23
CA GLY A 69 -11.84 -31.27 -22.88
C GLY A 69 -10.33 -31.12 -22.71
N ALA A 70 -9.55 -32.09 -23.19
CA ALA A 70 -8.10 -32.04 -23.16
C ALA A 70 -7.54 -30.85 -23.96
N VAL A 71 -8.05 -30.61 -25.17
CA VAL A 71 -7.67 -29.44 -25.98
C VAL A 71 -8.01 -28.14 -25.25
N VAL A 72 -9.19 -28.03 -24.64
CA VAL A 72 -9.58 -26.85 -23.84
C VAL A 72 -8.65 -26.66 -22.63
N LEU A 73 -8.31 -27.73 -21.92
CA LEU A 73 -7.37 -27.69 -20.79
C LEU A 73 -5.97 -27.27 -21.22
N GLU A 74 -5.47 -27.76 -22.36
CA GLU A 74 -4.17 -27.33 -22.90
C GLU A 74 -4.19 -25.87 -23.36
N ILE A 75 -5.25 -25.43 -24.06
CA ILE A 75 -5.41 -24.03 -24.46
C ILE A 75 -5.43 -23.13 -23.22
N THR A 76 -6.22 -23.47 -22.20
CA THR A 76 -6.29 -22.67 -20.96
C THR A 76 -4.96 -22.69 -20.19
N SER A 77 -4.25 -23.82 -20.20
CA SER A 77 -2.91 -23.97 -19.63
C SER A 77 -1.89 -23.06 -20.31
N VAL A 78 -1.87 -23.03 -21.65
CA VAL A 78 -1.02 -22.15 -22.47
C VAL A 78 -1.40 -20.69 -22.27
N LEU A 79 -2.69 -20.33 -22.29
CA LEU A 79 -3.15 -18.95 -22.03
C LEU A 79 -2.77 -18.45 -20.63
N ARG A 80 -2.84 -19.31 -19.60
CA ARG A 80 -2.36 -19.00 -18.25
C ARG A 80 -0.85 -18.81 -18.21
N ALA A 81 -0.10 -19.67 -18.92
CA ALA A 81 1.35 -19.53 -19.08
C ALA A 81 1.72 -18.22 -19.81
N MET A 82 0.99 -17.88 -20.87
CA MET A 82 1.14 -16.67 -21.70
C MET A 82 0.74 -15.38 -20.98
N SER A 83 -0.11 -15.43 -19.96
CA SER A 83 -0.47 -14.26 -19.16
C SER A 83 0.40 -14.10 -17.93
N SER A 84 1.10 -15.15 -17.50
CA SER A 84 1.98 -15.13 -16.32
C SER A 84 3.14 -14.16 -16.49
N THR A 85 3.47 -13.44 -15.42
CA THR A 85 4.66 -12.58 -15.37
C THR A 85 5.96 -13.37 -15.33
N TRP A 86 5.89 -14.66 -14.94
CA TRP A 86 7.04 -15.57 -14.91
C TRP A 86 7.73 -15.74 -16.28
N ARG A 87 7.01 -15.44 -17.36
CA ARG A 87 7.54 -15.41 -18.72
C ARG A 87 8.78 -14.55 -18.87
N TYR A 88 8.87 -13.41 -18.19
CA TYR A 88 10.03 -12.51 -18.32
C TYR A 88 11.30 -13.18 -17.75
N LEU A 89 11.18 -13.90 -16.63
CA LEU A 89 12.27 -14.67 -16.03
C LEU A 89 12.62 -15.92 -16.85
N CYS A 90 11.61 -16.62 -17.38
CA CYS A 90 11.85 -17.79 -18.25
C CYS A 90 12.50 -17.39 -19.57
N PHE A 91 12.04 -16.29 -20.18
CA PHE A 91 12.57 -15.79 -21.45
C PHE A 91 14.04 -15.39 -21.33
N THR A 92 14.41 -14.69 -20.27
CA THR A 92 15.81 -14.34 -19.99
C THR A 92 16.68 -15.58 -19.77
N ARG A 93 16.21 -16.58 -18.99
CA ARG A 93 16.94 -17.85 -18.82
C ARG A 93 17.13 -18.61 -20.14
N ILE A 94 16.09 -18.70 -20.98
CA ILE A 94 16.16 -19.37 -22.28
C ILE A 94 17.20 -18.72 -23.20
N ARG A 95 17.31 -17.38 -23.18
CA ARG A 95 18.33 -16.64 -23.94
C ARG A 95 19.77 -16.83 -23.43
N ILE A 96 19.96 -17.20 -22.16
CA ILE A 96 21.28 -17.42 -21.55
C ILE A 96 21.75 -18.88 -21.68
N LEU A 97 20.84 -19.81 -22.00
CA LEU A 97 21.15 -21.24 -22.20
C LEU A 97 21.76 -21.69 -23.57
N PRO A 98 22.04 -20.86 -24.60
CA PRO A 98 22.32 -21.39 -25.93
C PRO A 98 23.69 -22.07 -26.10
N CYS A 99 24.51 -22.19 -25.05
CA CYS A 99 25.82 -22.84 -25.14
C CYS A 99 25.78 -24.37 -25.03
N CYS A 100 24.68 -24.97 -24.56
CA CYS A 100 24.66 -26.39 -24.19
C CYS A 100 23.62 -27.25 -24.93
N MET A 101 22.85 -26.70 -25.89
CA MET A 101 21.70 -27.39 -26.47
C MET A 101 21.90 -27.84 -27.94
N PRO A 102 21.45 -29.05 -28.32
CA PRO A 102 21.62 -29.59 -29.67
C PRO A 102 20.78 -28.83 -30.71
N PRO A 103 21.24 -28.72 -31.98
CA PRO A 103 20.60 -27.94 -33.03
C PRO A 103 19.16 -28.34 -33.35
N ILE A 104 18.76 -29.58 -33.02
CA ILE A 104 17.39 -30.10 -33.20
C ILE A 104 16.36 -29.35 -32.34
N SER A 105 16.78 -28.70 -31.25
CA SER A 105 15.87 -27.96 -30.35
C SER A 105 15.58 -26.52 -30.76
N ARG A 106 16.30 -25.98 -31.77
CA ARG A 106 16.15 -24.60 -32.26
C ARG A 106 14.72 -24.19 -32.69
N PRO A 107 13.96 -24.99 -33.46
CA PRO A 107 12.60 -24.60 -33.86
C PRO A 107 11.64 -24.48 -32.67
N LEU A 108 11.78 -25.35 -31.66
CA LEU A 108 10.99 -25.28 -30.42
C LEU A 108 11.33 -24.02 -29.62
N LEU A 109 12.61 -23.63 -29.57
CA LEU A 109 13.08 -22.39 -28.94
C LEU A 109 12.49 -21.14 -29.62
N TYR A 110 12.47 -21.10 -30.95
CA TYR A 110 11.83 -20.00 -31.70
C TYR A 110 10.32 -19.91 -31.45
N LEU A 111 9.62 -21.05 -31.41
CA LEU A 111 8.19 -21.09 -31.07
C LEU A 111 7.94 -20.59 -29.64
N LEU A 112 8.78 -21.00 -28.68
CA LEU A 112 8.70 -20.51 -27.30
C LEU A 112 8.95 -18.99 -27.23
N GLU A 113 9.96 -18.47 -27.92
CA GLU A 113 10.22 -17.03 -28.00
C GLU A 113 9.03 -16.26 -28.58
N LEU A 114 8.39 -16.77 -29.64
CA LEU A 114 7.19 -16.17 -30.24
C LEU A 114 5.97 -16.21 -29.30
N VAL A 115 5.78 -17.31 -28.56
CA VAL A 115 4.75 -17.44 -27.52
C VAL A 115 4.99 -16.45 -26.36
N PHE A 116 6.26 -16.25 -25.96
CA PHE A 116 6.60 -15.29 -24.91
C PHE A 116 6.37 -13.84 -25.36
N GLN A 117 6.77 -13.49 -26.59
CA GLN A 117 6.58 -12.16 -27.17
C GLN A 117 5.10 -11.81 -27.34
N SER A 118 4.28 -12.75 -27.82
CA SER A 118 2.83 -12.57 -27.98
C SER A 118 2.07 -12.53 -26.65
N GLY A 119 2.65 -13.03 -25.56
CA GLY A 119 1.98 -13.09 -24.26
C GLY A 119 1.66 -11.72 -23.64
N GLU A 120 2.34 -10.63 -24.01
CA GLU A 120 1.96 -9.30 -23.52
C GLU A 120 0.62 -8.83 -24.11
N LEU A 121 0.36 -9.13 -25.38
CA LEU A 121 -0.93 -8.87 -26.02
C LEU A 121 -2.04 -9.70 -25.35
N VAL A 122 -1.75 -10.99 -25.12
CA VAL A 122 -2.67 -11.92 -24.43
C VAL A 122 -2.96 -11.44 -23.01
N ARG A 123 -1.94 -11.00 -22.25
CA ARG A 123 -2.11 -10.44 -20.90
C ARG A 123 -3.04 -9.23 -20.91
N ARG A 124 -2.83 -8.28 -21.83
CA ARG A 124 -3.70 -7.09 -21.96
C ARG A 124 -5.13 -7.47 -22.35
N ALA A 125 -5.30 -8.42 -23.26
CA ALA A 125 -6.63 -8.91 -23.66
C ALA A 125 -7.36 -9.59 -22.50
N ILE A 126 -6.69 -10.50 -21.78
CA ILE A 126 -7.25 -11.21 -20.62
C ILE A 126 -7.56 -10.24 -19.46
N GLN A 127 -6.73 -9.22 -19.24
CA GLN A 127 -7.00 -8.16 -18.26
C GLN A 127 -8.25 -7.33 -18.64
N LYS A 128 -8.44 -6.99 -19.91
CA LYS A 128 -9.66 -6.29 -20.38
C LYS A 128 -10.94 -7.12 -20.16
N VAL A 129 -10.84 -8.43 -20.29
CA VAL A 129 -11.97 -9.36 -20.05
C VAL A 129 -12.15 -9.67 -18.55
N GLY A 130 -11.29 -9.14 -17.67
CA GLY A 130 -11.43 -9.29 -16.21
C GLY A 130 -11.05 -10.68 -15.66
N ILE A 131 -10.47 -11.55 -16.49
CA ILE A 131 -10.15 -12.94 -16.13
C ILE A 131 -8.91 -13.01 -15.22
N LEU A 132 -7.96 -12.07 -15.36
CA LEU A 132 -6.77 -12.02 -14.52
C LEU A 132 -6.96 -11.01 -13.38
N LYS A 133 -6.97 -11.49 -12.14
CA LYS A 133 -6.94 -10.64 -10.94
C LYS A 133 -5.65 -9.81 -10.96
N ARG A 134 -5.76 -8.48 -10.91
CA ARG A 134 -4.60 -7.64 -10.58
C ARG A 134 -4.13 -8.01 -9.19
N TYR A 135 -2.82 -8.12 -8.99
CA TYR A 135 -2.28 -8.45 -7.66
C TYR A 135 -2.48 -7.29 -6.70
N TRP A 136 -2.52 -6.07 -7.19
CA TRP A 136 -2.90 -4.88 -6.45
C TRP A 136 -4.11 -4.22 -7.12
N SER A 137 -5.10 -3.81 -6.32
CA SER A 137 -6.35 -3.21 -6.80
C SER A 137 -6.16 -1.83 -7.44
N GLY A 138 -5.02 -1.17 -7.21
CA GLY A 138 -4.85 0.25 -7.53
C GLY A 138 -5.59 1.16 -6.55
N SER A 139 -6.05 0.63 -5.42
CA SER A 139 -6.70 1.37 -4.35
C SER A 139 -5.94 1.24 -3.04
N MET A 140 -6.28 2.11 -2.09
CA MET A 140 -5.75 2.10 -0.73
C MET A 140 -6.89 2.27 0.28
N GLY A 141 -6.75 1.63 1.44
CA GLY A 141 -7.74 1.71 2.52
C GLY A 141 -7.88 3.13 3.06
N GLN A 142 -9.01 3.45 3.68
CA GLN A 142 -9.26 4.77 4.26
C GLN A 142 -9.80 4.61 5.67
N HIS A 143 -9.25 5.40 6.58
CA HIS A 143 -9.77 5.53 7.92
C HIS A 143 -9.58 6.97 8.40
N ASN A 144 -10.69 7.64 8.72
CA ASN A 144 -10.65 8.95 9.33
C ASN A 144 -11.07 8.85 10.79
N PHE A 145 -10.17 9.22 11.70
CA PHE A 145 -10.35 9.10 13.14
C PHE A 145 -11.49 9.98 13.65
N ILE A 146 -11.54 11.25 13.24
CA ILE A 146 -12.56 12.22 13.69
C ILE A 146 -13.96 11.79 13.21
N TYR A 147 -14.05 11.35 11.97
CA TYR A 147 -15.28 10.80 11.40
C TYR A 147 -15.75 9.57 12.19
N MET A 148 -14.85 8.63 12.48
CA MET A 148 -15.18 7.44 13.25
C MET A 148 -15.65 7.81 14.67
N CYS A 149 -14.90 8.63 15.40
CA CYS A 149 -15.22 9.03 16.78
C CYS A 149 -16.54 9.82 16.88
N SER A 150 -16.90 10.60 15.85
CA SER A 150 -18.19 11.31 15.81
C SER A 150 -19.37 10.39 15.51
N HIS A 151 -19.22 9.44 14.59
CA HIS A 151 -20.34 8.60 14.16
C HIS A 151 -20.55 7.36 15.03
N CYS A 152 -19.50 6.85 15.70
CA CYS A 152 -19.62 5.64 16.52
C CYS A 152 -20.43 5.88 17.80
N LYS A 153 -20.47 7.12 18.32
CA LYS A 153 -21.27 7.51 19.50
C LYS A 153 -22.77 7.30 19.26
N ASP A 154 -23.24 7.61 18.07
CA ASP A 154 -24.67 7.55 17.72
C ASP A 154 -25.09 6.24 17.06
N SER A 155 -24.12 5.49 16.50
CA SER A 155 -24.35 4.22 15.81
C SER A 155 -24.97 3.15 16.71
N ARG A 156 -26.16 2.66 16.32
CA ARG A 156 -26.81 1.51 16.96
C ARG A 156 -25.94 0.24 16.88
N GLY A 157 -25.26 0.05 15.74
CA GLY A 157 -24.36 -1.10 15.53
C GLY A 157 -23.19 -1.07 16.50
N SER A 158 -22.56 0.09 16.69
CA SER A 158 -21.46 0.27 17.64
C SER A 158 -21.91 0.05 19.09
N LYS A 159 -23.12 0.52 19.46
CA LYS A 159 -23.73 0.27 20.77
C LYS A 159 -23.98 -1.22 21.02
N ILE A 160 -24.48 -1.95 20.03
CA ILE A 160 -24.68 -3.41 20.12
C ILE A 160 -23.33 -4.13 20.23
N ALA A 161 -22.35 -3.77 19.39
CA ALA A 161 -21.03 -4.37 19.42
C ALA A 161 -20.33 -4.13 20.76
N ARG A 162 -20.54 -2.97 21.39
CA ARG A 162 -20.08 -2.67 22.76
C ARG A 162 -20.67 -3.61 23.79
N TRP A 163 -21.98 -3.86 23.72
CA TRP A 163 -22.66 -4.79 24.62
C TRP A 163 -22.09 -6.22 24.52
N ILE A 164 -21.60 -6.62 23.35
CA ILE A 164 -21.00 -7.94 23.09
C ILE A 164 -19.46 -7.94 23.29
N GLY A 165 -18.84 -6.81 23.68
CA GLY A 165 -17.38 -6.70 23.87
C GLY A 165 -16.57 -6.77 22.57
N ARG A 166 -17.17 -6.39 21.44
CA ARG A 166 -16.58 -6.41 20.09
C ARG A 166 -16.61 -5.04 19.39
N GLU A 167 -16.81 -3.96 20.14
CA GLU A 167 -16.91 -2.59 19.59
C GLU A 167 -15.69 -2.20 18.74
N ASP A 168 -14.49 -2.46 19.23
CA ASP A 168 -13.25 -2.11 18.53
C ASP A 168 -13.15 -2.80 17.15
N TRP A 169 -13.41 -4.11 17.11
CA TRP A 169 -13.42 -4.86 15.86
C TRP A 169 -14.53 -4.37 14.92
N TRP A 170 -15.72 -4.12 15.45
CA TRP A 170 -16.87 -3.63 14.67
C TRP A 170 -16.60 -2.25 14.09
N ASN A 171 -16.14 -1.30 14.91
CA ASN A 171 -15.82 0.05 14.48
C ASN A 171 -14.69 0.03 13.46
N THR A 172 -13.65 -0.77 13.69
CA THR A 172 -12.60 -0.96 12.68
C THR A 172 -13.21 -1.46 11.38
N LEU A 173 -14.00 -2.53 11.39
CA LEU A 173 -14.61 -3.06 10.16
C LEU A 173 -15.48 -2.03 9.43
N VAL A 174 -16.39 -1.36 10.13
CA VAL A 174 -17.35 -0.42 9.52
C VAL A 174 -16.63 0.81 8.99
N TYR A 175 -15.75 1.42 9.79
CA TYR A 175 -15.11 2.71 9.49
C TYR A 175 -13.76 2.59 8.76
N THR A 176 -13.33 1.38 8.39
CA THR A 176 -12.13 1.13 7.54
C THR A 176 -12.44 0.38 6.24
N SER A 177 -13.71 0.05 6.00
CA SER A 177 -14.15 -0.72 4.82
C SER A 177 -14.01 0.03 3.49
N LEU A 178 -13.86 1.35 3.53
CA LEU A 178 -13.73 2.17 2.33
C LEU A 178 -12.31 2.09 1.76
N SER A 179 -12.20 1.88 0.45
CA SER A 179 -10.95 2.06 -0.28
C SER A 179 -11.14 3.05 -1.42
N VAL A 180 -10.13 3.87 -1.66
CA VAL A 180 -10.14 4.89 -2.73
C VAL A 180 -9.09 4.54 -3.77
N PRO A 181 -9.36 4.78 -5.07
CA PRO A 181 -8.36 4.61 -6.11
C PRO A 181 -7.19 5.57 -5.86
N VAL A 182 -5.97 5.08 -6.06
CA VAL A 182 -4.78 5.92 -5.91
C VAL A 182 -4.80 7.02 -6.98
N SER A 183 -4.78 8.28 -6.52
CA SER A 183 -4.85 9.47 -7.37
C SER A 183 -3.58 9.69 -8.20
N LEU A 184 -3.72 10.41 -9.32
CA LEU A 184 -2.58 10.81 -10.14
C LEU A 184 -1.65 11.74 -9.35
N ASP A 185 -2.21 12.66 -8.57
CA ASP A 185 -1.47 13.62 -7.74
C ASP A 185 -0.60 12.93 -6.69
N PHE A 186 -1.13 11.92 -6.01
CA PHE A 186 -0.32 11.06 -5.13
C PHE A 186 0.86 10.46 -5.87
N SER A 187 0.61 10.00 -7.09
CA SER A 187 1.61 9.32 -7.91
C SER A 187 2.70 10.25 -8.42
N GLU A 188 2.38 11.53 -8.61
CA GLU A 188 3.34 12.59 -8.95
C GLU A 188 4.13 12.99 -7.73
N LEU A 189 3.47 13.26 -6.60
CA LEU A 189 4.13 13.62 -5.34
C LEU A 189 5.12 12.52 -4.85
N LEU A 190 4.71 11.25 -4.94
CA LEU A 190 5.57 10.11 -4.62
C LEU A 190 6.79 10.05 -5.55
N LYS A 191 6.60 10.24 -6.86
CA LYS A 191 7.71 10.25 -7.83
C LYS A 191 8.71 11.35 -7.54
N GLU A 192 8.21 12.55 -7.24
CA GLU A 192 9.06 13.72 -6.98
C GLU A 192 9.95 13.50 -5.76
N GLN A 193 9.38 13.02 -4.64
CA GLN A 193 10.17 12.75 -3.44
C GLN A 193 11.13 11.58 -3.60
N LEU A 194 10.69 10.51 -4.29
CA LEU A 194 11.59 9.40 -4.59
C LEU A 194 12.77 9.86 -5.46
N ARG A 195 12.56 10.72 -6.45
CA ARG A 195 13.64 11.31 -7.25
C ARG A 195 14.57 12.20 -6.42
N ALA A 196 14.01 13.00 -5.52
CA ALA A 196 14.80 13.86 -4.63
C ALA A 196 15.69 13.05 -3.67
N SER A 197 15.31 11.81 -3.34
CA SER A 197 16.12 10.92 -2.50
C SER A 197 17.28 10.23 -3.24
N VAL A 198 17.31 10.29 -4.58
CA VAL A 198 18.35 9.61 -5.37
C VAL A 198 19.70 10.29 -5.14
N GLY A 199 20.72 9.49 -4.80
CA GLY A 199 22.07 9.97 -4.53
C GLY A 199 22.29 10.50 -3.11
N VAL A 200 21.23 10.56 -2.29
CA VAL A 200 21.36 10.77 -0.84
C VAL A 200 21.81 9.45 -0.21
N ASP A 201 22.78 9.52 0.69
CA ASP A 201 23.24 8.34 1.42
C ASP A 201 22.07 7.69 2.19
N LYS A 202 21.98 6.37 2.13
CA LYS A 202 20.93 5.58 2.77
C LYS A 202 21.03 5.59 4.28
N GLU A 203 22.23 5.77 4.81
CA GLU A 203 22.44 5.88 6.26
C GLU A 203 22.07 7.28 6.76
N ASN A 204 21.86 8.25 5.86
CA ASN A 204 21.40 9.57 6.23
C ASN A 204 20.00 9.51 6.85
N ARG A 205 19.85 10.16 8.02
CA ARG A 205 18.56 10.27 8.72
C ARG A 205 17.52 11.04 7.91
N ASP A 206 17.96 11.89 6.98
CA ASP A 206 17.10 12.68 6.09
C ASP A 206 16.77 11.94 4.77
N HIS A 207 17.27 10.73 4.56
CA HIS A 207 16.87 9.90 3.43
C HIS A 207 15.38 9.52 3.55
N ILE A 208 14.64 9.45 2.44
CA ILE A 208 13.18 9.22 2.42
C ILE A 208 12.74 7.92 3.14
N GLN A 209 13.64 6.95 3.26
CA GLN A 209 13.42 5.69 3.98
C GLN A 209 13.60 5.81 5.50
N ASN A 210 14.12 6.92 6.00
CA ASN A 210 14.49 7.17 7.40
C ASN A 210 13.83 8.43 7.99
N SER A 211 13.47 9.41 7.17
CA SER A 211 13.17 10.77 7.60
C SER A 211 11.80 10.93 8.28
N ARG A 212 10.77 10.18 7.86
CA ARG A 212 9.41 10.20 8.46
C ARG A 212 8.76 11.60 8.57
N GLY A 213 9.16 12.55 7.73
CA GLY A 213 8.73 13.95 7.78
C GLY A 213 9.83 14.92 8.19
N ARG A 214 10.95 14.43 8.75
CA ARG A 214 12.10 15.26 9.15
C ARG A 214 12.67 16.05 7.98
N ALA A 215 12.82 15.43 6.80
CA ALA A 215 13.45 16.07 5.66
C ALA A 215 12.52 17.16 5.09
N ALA A 216 11.22 16.90 5.02
CA ALA A 216 10.18 17.88 4.68
C ALA A 216 10.22 19.10 5.62
N LEU A 217 10.25 18.88 6.95
CA LEU A 217 10.35 19.96 7.93
C LEU A 217 11.63 20.78 7.77
N LYS A 218 12.79 20.13 7.60
CA LYS A 218 14.09 20.81 7.40
C LYS A 218 14.11 21.65 6.14
N LYS A 219 13.54 21.13 5.04
CA LYS A 219 13.46 21.83 3.76
C LYS A 219 12.70 23.16 3.86
N ARG A 220 11.75 23.27 4.79
CA ARG A 220 10.98 24.49 5.09
C ARG A 220 11.54 25.31 6.27
N GLY A 221 12.65 24.88 6.89
CA GLY A 221 13.20 25.54 8.07
C GLY A 221 12.36 25.37 9.35
N LEU A 222 11.38 24.45 9.37
CA LEU A 222 10.46 24.26 10.49
C LEU A 222 10.84 23.09 11.42
N HIS A 223 12.01 22.48 11.18
CA HIS A 223 12.44 21.32 11.98
C HIS A 223 12.65 21.68 13.45
N GLU A 224 13.22 22.84 13.76
CA GLU A 224 13.46 23.25 15.16
C GLU A 224 12.15 23.36 15.96
N GLU A 225 11.08 23.88 15.34
CA GLU A 225 9.80 24.09 16.01
C GLU A 225 8.92 22.83 16.07
N LEU A 226 9.03 21.95 15.07
CA LEU A 226 8.11 20.83 14.85
C LEU A 226 8.77 19.45 14.97
N ALA A 227 10.08 19.34 15.26
CA ALA A 227 10.80 18.07 15.35
C ALA A 227 10.11 17.05 16.27
N TRP A 228 9.60 17.50 17.41
CA TRP A 228 8.94 16.65 18.42
C TRP A 228 7.72 15.89 17.86
N SER A 229 7.12 16.37 16.77
CA SER A 229 5.95 15.75 16.14
C SER A 229 6.28 14.57 15.22
N VAL A 230 7.53 14.47 14.75
CA VAL A 230 8.01 13.40 13.83
C VAL A 230 9.08 12.51 14.45
N ASP A 231 9.76 13.00 15.50
CA ASP A 231 10.83 12.28 16.19
C ASP A 231 10.31 11.28 17.25
N SER A 232 8.98 11.26 17.48
CA SER A 232 8.31 10.30 18.34
C SER A 232 8.21 8.89 17.71
N GLU A 233 7.61 7.95 18.43
CA GLU A 233 7.26 6.63 17.89
C GLU A 233 6.29 6.78 16.70
N LEU A 234 6.36 5.85 15.73
CA LEU A 234 5.62 5.99 14.46
C LEU A 234 4.10 6.02 14.66
N ASP A 235 3.59 5.19 15.57
CA ASP A 235 2.18 5.18 15.91
C ASP A 235 1.71 6.54 16.47
N GLU A 236 2.48 7.16 17.35
CA GLU A 236 2.22 8.50 17.88
C GLU A 236 2.28 9.55 16.78
N SER A 237 3.33 9.55 15.94
CA SER A 237 3.43 10.52 14.85
C SER A 237 2.25 10.39 13.87
N ILE A 238 1.80 9.18 13.55
CA ILE A 238 0.62 8.96 12.70
C ILE A 238 -0.62 9.58 13.34
N LEU A 239 -0.87 9.35 14.63
CA LEU A 239 -2.05 9.91 15.33
C LEU A 239 -2.00 11.44 15.41
N VAL A 240 -0.85 11.98 15.81
CA VAL A 240 -0.62 13.43 15.97
C VAL A 240 -0.81 14.15 14.63
N TRP A 241 -0.15 13.66 13.57
CA TRP A 241 -0.27 14.27 12.25
C TRP A 241 -1.65 14.07 11.62
N HIS A 242 -2.32 12.94 11.87
CA HIS A 242 -3.65 12.68 11.31
C HIS A 242 -4.68 13.69 11.84
N ILE A 243 -4.73 13.87 13.16
CA ILE A 243 -5.61 14.85 13.80
C ILE A 243 -5.22 16.27 13.39
N ALA A 244 -3.92 16.61 13.41
CA ALA A 244 -3.46 17.93 13.02
C ALA A 244 -3.79 18.26 11.55
N THR A 245 -3.73 17.26 10.65
CA THR A 245 -4.13 17.39 9.25
C THR A 245 -5.62 17.70 9.13
N ASP A 246 -6.49 16.98 9.84
CA ASP A 246 -7.94 17.23 9.79
C ASP A 246 -8.30 18.61 10.37
N VAL A 247 -7.67 19.01 11.48
CA VAL A 247 -7.81 20.36 12.05
C VAL A 247 -7.39 21.42 11.04
N TYR A 248 -6.23 21.25 10.41
CA TYR A 248 -5.70 22.16 9.39
C TYR A 248 -6.62 22.28 8.17
N LEU A 249 -7.08 21.14 7.61
CA LEU A 249 -7.98 21.13 6.46
C LEU A 249 -9.33 21.78 6.76
N SER A 250 -9.89 21.53 7.96
CA SER A 250 -11.14 22.15 8.38
C SER A 250 -10.98 23.66 8.58
N TRP A 251 -9.86 24.11 9.13
CA TRP A 251 -9.56 25.54 9.23
C TRP A 251 -9.39 26.18 7.84
N TYR A 252 -8.63 25.52 6.96
CA TYR A 252 -8.37 26.01 5.61
C TYR A 252 -9.69 26.23 4.85
N GLU A 253 -10.58 25.24 4.87
CA GLU A 253 -11.89 25.32 4.23
C GLU A 253 -12.77 26.44 4.82
N ALA A 254 -12.73 26.63 6.14
CA ALA A 254 -13.48 27.70 6.80
C ALA A 254 -12.97 29.10 6.42
N GLU A 255 -11.64 29.29 6.36
CA GLU A 255 -11.01 30.58 6.05
C GLU A 255 -11.09 30.92 4.54
N HIS A 256 -10.87 29.93 3.67
CA HIS A 256 -10.70 30.14 2.22
C HIS A 256 -11.94 29.70 1.40
N LYS A 257 -12.97 29.14 2.04
CA LYS A 257 -14.24 28.65 1.46
C LYS A 257 -14.11 27.51 0.44
N ARG A 258 -12.89 27.09 0.09
CA ARG A 258 -12.61 26.03 -0.85
C ARG A 258 -11.26 25.39 -0.54
N LEU A 259 -11.22 24.06 -0.55
CA LEU A 259 -9.98 23.31 -0.46
C LEU A 259 -9.19 23.36 -1.78
N PRO A 260 -7.86 23.57 -1.73
CA PRO A 260 -7.00 23.59 -2.90
C PRO A 260 -6.77 22.16 -3.39
N HIS A 261 -6.22 22.04 -4.60
CA HIS A 261 -6.01 20.74 -5.24
C HIS A 261 -5.20 19.74 -4.37
N PRO A 262 -4.11 20.13 -3.68
CA PRO A 262 -3.33 19.22 -2.83
C PRO A 262 -4.09 18.68 -1.61
N ALA A 263 -5.17 19.34 -1.17
CA ALA A 263 -5.89 18.95 0.05
C ALA A 263 -6.44 17.52 -0.04
N LYS A 264 -6.92 17.13 -1.22
CA LYS A 264 -7.47 15.80 -1.44
C LYS A 264 -6.41 14.71 -1.26
N VAL A 265 -5.25 14.87 -1.90
CA VAL A 265 -4.17 13.88 -1.77
C VAL A 265 -3.61 13.83 -0.35
N THR A 266 -3.53 14.97 0.34
CA THR A 266 -3.13 15.04 1.75
C THR A 266 -4.08 14.26 2.64
N GLN A 267 -5.39 14.45 2.46
CA GLN A 267 -6.41 13.72 3.22
C GLN A 267 -6.37 12.22 2.93
N GLU A 268 -6.28 11.84 1.65
CA GLU A 268 -6.19 10.45 1.20
C GLU A 268 -4.99 9.71 1.83
N LEU A 269 -3.84 10.38 1.89
CA LEU A 269 -2.60 9.88 2.51
C LEU A 269 -2.72 9.76 4.03
N SER A 270 -3.19 10.82 4.68
CA SER A 270 -3.44 10.85 6.13
C SER A 270 -4.37 9.72 6.55
N ASN A 271 -5.50 9.56 5.86
CA ASN A 271 -6.47 8.50 6.10
C ASN A 271 -5.90 7.10 5.83
N TYR A 272 -4.98 6.95 4.86
CA TYR A 272 -4.35 5.66 4.60
C TYR A 272 -3.35 5.28 5.70
N MET A 273 -2.52 6.22 6.16
CA MET A 273 -1.60 5.96 7.27
C MET A 273 -2.35 5.62 8.55
N MET A 274 -3.45 6.31 8.81
CA MET A 274 -4.36 6.02 9.90
C MET A 274 -5.05 4.66 9.75
N PHE A 275 -5.42 4.27 8.52
CA PHE A 275 -5.94 2.94 8.20
C PHE A 275 -4.94 1.83 8.50
N LEU A 276 -3.66 2.03 8.18
CA LEU A 276 -2.62 1.06 8.52
C LEU A 276 -2.55 0.86 10.03
N LEU A 277 -2.52 1.93 10.81
CA LEU A 277 -2.48 1.84 12.27
C LEU A 277 -3.71 1.15 12.86
N ALA A 278 -4.91 1.49 12.37
CA ALA A 278 -6.16 0.98 12.93
C ALA A 278 -6.54 -0.43 12.44
N ALA A 279 -6.28 -0.78 11.18
CA ALA A 279 -6.74 -2.05 10.59
C ALA A 279 -5.60 -3.01 10.25
N ARG A 280 -4.39 -2.51 10.00
CA ARG A 280 -3.25 -3.33 9.54
C ARG A 280 -1.94 -2.98 10.24
N PRO A 281 -1.89 -2.98 11.58
CA PRO A 281 -0.69 -2.61 12.31
C PRO A 281 0.49 -3.56 12.00
N TYR A 282 0.23 -4.79 11.56
CA TYR A 282 1.26 -5.71 11.09
C TYR A 282 2.02 -5.24 9.84
N MET A 283 1.48 -4.26 9.10
CA MET A 283 2.16 -3.62 7.96
C MET A 283 3.01 -2.41 8.39
N LEU A 284 2.99 -2.06 9.68
CA LEU A 284 3.87 -1.04 10.25
C LEU A 284 5.16 -1.71 10.78
N PRO A 285 6.22 -0.92 11.05
CA PRO A 285 7.44 -1.40 11.70
C PRO A 285 7.17 -1.90 13.12
N ASP A 286 8.05 -2.77 13.63
CA ASP A 286 7.86 -3.51 14.90
C ASP A 286 7.65 -2.65 16.14
N ASN A 287 8.16 -1.42 16.12
CA ASN A 287 8.04 -0.47 17.22
C ASN A 287 6.74 0.35 17.17
N ALA A 288 5.90 0.18 16.15
CA ALA A 288 4.60 0.83 16.06
C ALA A 288 3.51 -0.10 16.60
N SER A 289 2.70 0.39 17.54
CA SER A 289 1.64 -0.38 18.17
C SER A 289 0.27 0.23 17.91
N ARG A 290 -0.73 -0.63 17.69
CA ARG A 290 -2.15 -0.21 17.66
C ARG A 290 -2.65 0.25 19.04
N GLN A 291 -1.91 -0.02 20.11
CA GLN A 291 -2.36 0.26 21.48
C GLN A 291 -2.67 1.75 21.69
N ARG A 292 -1.78 2.65 21.24
CA ARG A 292 -1.95 4.10 21.40
C ARG A 292 -3.19 4.63 20.65
N TYR A 293 -3.53 4.01 19.52
CA TYR A 293 -4.78 4.29 18.80
C TYR A 293 -6.01 3.96 19.65
N ILE A 294 -6.05 2.76 20.25
CA ILE A 294 -7.18 2.33 21.10
C ILE A 294 -7.34 3.25 22.30
N GLU A 295 -6.23 3.62 22.94
CA GLU A 295 -6.23 4.51 24.10
C GLU A 295 -6.73 5.91 23.73
N LEU A 296 -6.31 6.44 22.58
CA LEU A 296 -6.81 7.71 22.08
C LEU A 296 -8.29 7.65 21.72
N CYS A 297 -8.75 6.56 21.10
CA CYS A 297 -10.18 6.30 20.87
C CYS A 297 -10.95 6.34 22.19
N ASN A 298 -10.47 5.66 23.23
CA ASN A 298 -11.13 5.65 24.54
C ASN A 298 -11.21 7.06 25.14
N LYS A 299 -10.10 7.83 25.10
CA LYS A 299 -10.07 9.23 25.54
C LYS A 299 -11.12 10.06 24.82
N VAL A 300 -11.10 10.05 23.48
CA VAL A 300 -11.98 10.92 22.68
C VAL A 300 -13.44 10.48 22.78
N ILE A 301 -13.74 9.18 22.63
CA ILE A 301 -15.12 8.68 22.58
C ILE A 301 -15.80 8.79 23.95
N TYR A 302 -15.11 8.51 25.05
CA TYR A 302 -15.79 8.40 26.35
C TYR A 302 -15.53 9.58 27.29
N HIS A 303 -14.43 10.31 27.12
CA HIS A 303 -14.04 11.37 28.06
C HIS A 303 -14.22 12.80 27.50
N LEU A 304 -14.43 12.96 26.19
CA LEU A 304 -14.70 14.28 25.60
C LEU A 304 -16.19 14.49 25.29
N GLN A 305 -16.64 15.71 25.54
CA GLN A 305 -18.00 16.17 25.25
C GLN A 305 -18.02 16.95 23.93
N TYR A 306 -18.68 16.38 22.92
CA TYR A 306 -18.89 16.97 21.59
C TYR A 306 -20.08 16.27 20.93
N ASN A 307 -20.77 16.95 20.01
CA ASN A 307 -21.98 16.44 19.35
C ASN A 307 -21.78 16.18 17.84
N SER A 308 -20.71 16.70 17.25
CA SER A 308 -20.41 16.55 15.83
C SER A 308 -18.90 16.50 15.57
N ALA A 309 -18.50 16.10 14.36
CA ALA A 309 -17.11 16.17 13.92
C ALA A 309 -16.57 17.61 13.96
N VAL A 310 -17.40 18.60 13.59
CA VAL A 310 -17.04 20.03 13.63
C VAL A 310 -16.80 20.50 15.07
N ASP A 311 -17.64 20.07 16.02
CA ASP A 311 -17.44 20.42 17.44
C ASP A 311 -16.16 19.82 18.00
N LEU A 312 -15.84 18.57 17.62
CA LEU A 312 -14.61 17.91 18.03
C LEU A 312 -13.37 18.64 17.49
N ILE A 313 -13.38 19.03 16.21
CA ILE A 313 -12.30 19.81 15.60
C ILE A 313 -12.12 21.15 16.30
N LYS A 314 -13.21 21.88 16.59
CA LYS A 314 -13.15 23.16 17.33
C LYS A 314 -12.59 22.98 18.74
N LEU A 315 -12.97 21.90 19.44
CA LEU A 315 -12.43 21.57 20.75
C LEU A 315 -10.91 21.32 20.68
N MET A 316 -10.47 20.53 19.70
CA MET A 316 -9.05 20.24 19.49
C MET A 316 -8.26 21.51 19.16
N GLN A 317 -8.78 22.37 18.28
CA GLN A 317 -8.16 23.66 17.94
C GLN A 317 -8.05 24.57 19.17
N GLY A 318 -9.14 24.76 19.93
CA GLY A 318 -9.12 25.61 21.13
C GLY A 318 -8.16 25.09 22.22
N HIS A 319 -8.08 23.76 22.39
CA HIS A 319 -7.12 23.14 23.31
C HIS A 319 -5.68 23.34 22.85
N GLY A 320 -5.40 23.22 21.55
CA GLY A 320 -4.09 23.47 20.97
C GLY A 320 -3.64 24.93 21.12
N ASP A 321 -4.56 25.89 20.96
CA ASP A 321 -4.28 27.31 21.12
C ASP A 321 -3.90 27.64 22.58
N ALA A 322 -4.61 27.03 23.56
CA ALA A 322 -4.30 27.18 24.97
C ALA A 322 -2.90 26.63 25.32
N LEU A 323 -2.57 25.42 24.86
CA LEU A 323 -1.25 24.80 25.08
C LEU A 323 -0.11 25.63 24.50
N ASN A 324 -0.30 26.22 23.32
CA ASN A 324 0.71 27.07 22.70
C ASN A 324 0.87 28.43 23.42
N ALA A 325 -0.21 28.97 24.02
CA ALA A 325 -0.15 30.19 24.81
C ALA A 325 0.62 30.00 26.13
N GLU A 326 0.44 28.86 26.81
CA GLU A 326 1.16 28.53 28.05
C GLU A 326 2.68 28.42 27.84
N GLN A 327 3.13 27.86 26.73
CA GLN A 327 4.56 27.77 26.39
C GLN A 327 5.21 29.12 26.08
N THR A 328 4.41 30.14 25.80
CA THR A 328 4.90 31.50 25.50
C THR A 328 5.11 32.34 26.78
N GLN A 329 4.57 31.91 27.93
CA GLN A 329 4.79 32.58 29.22
C GLN A 329 6.02 32.01 29.95
N PRO A 330 6.85 32.84 30.61
CA PRO A 330 7.96 32.33 31.42
C PRO A 330 7.40 31.56 32.62
N ALA A 331 7.79 30.29 32.74
CA ALA A 331 7.32 29.38 33.77
C ALA A 331 7.66 29.88 35.19
N VAL A 332 6.66 30.36 35.91
CA VAL A 332 6.72 30.40 37.38
C VAL A 332 6.42 29.00 37.88
N VAL A 333 7.44 28.34 38.42
CA VAL A 333 7.33 27.01 39.02
C VAL A 333 6.47 27.12 40.27
N VAL A 334 5.25 26.60 40.23
CA VAL A 334 4.49 26.22 41.43
C VAL A 334 4.36 24.71 41.42
N GLU A 335 5.23 24.09 42.20
CA GLU A 335 5.17 22.69 42.56
C GLU A 335 4.02 22.48 43.55
N ASN A 336 3.16 21.48 43.29
CA ASN A 336 2.57 20.54 44.25
C ASN A 336 1.10 20.21 43.96
N LEU A 337 0.84 18.90 43.77
CA LEU A 337 0.00 18.05 44.64
C LEU A 337 -0.42 16.81 43.83
N VAL A 338 0.33 15.72 43.99
CA VAL A 338 -0.03 14.41 43.44
C VAL A 338 -0.98 13.74 44.43
N VAL A 339 -2.20 13.43 43.97
CA VAL A 339 -3.11 12.48 44.64
C VAL A 339 -3.13 11.20 43.81
N ASP A 340 -2.81 10.08 44.46
CA ASP A 340 -2.74 8.75 43.90
C ASP A 340 -4.06 8.27 43.30
N MET A 341 -4.03 7.93 42.00
CA MET A 341 -4.96 7.05 41.29
C MET A 341 -4.15 6.29 40.21
N PRO A 342 -4.55 5.10 39.73
CA PRO A 342 -3.69 4.24 38.92
C PRO A 342 -3.37 4.92 37.57
N ALA A 343 -2.17 5.51 37.48
CA ALA A 343 -1.85 6.65 36.60
C ALA A 343 -1.05 6.33 35.34
N ALA A 344 -0.77 5.05 35.01
CA ALA A 344 0.16 4.75 33.93
C ALA A 344 -0.47 4.90 32.52
N THR A 345 -1.72 4.46 32.31
CA THR A 345 -2.34 4.37 30.97
C THR A 345 -3.11 5.63 30.54
N THR A 346 -3.62 6.41 31.49
CA THR A 346 -4.32 7.69 31.21
C THR A 346 -3.36 8.82 30.85
N LYS A 347 -2.10 8.74 31.30
CA LYS A 347 -1.10 9.79 31.07
C LYS A 347 -0.61 9.84 29.62
N GLU A 348 -0.27 8.69 29.01
CA GLU A 348 0.24 8.63 27.63
C GLU A 348 -0.79 9.03 26.58
N SER A 349 -2.03 8.55 26.71
CA SER A 349 -3.14 8.96 25.83
C SER A 349 -3.45 10.46 25.96
N SER A 350 -3.22 11.03 27.15
CA SER A 350 -3.31 12.47 27.31
C SER A 350 -2.25 13.20 26.52
N VAL A 351 -0.99 12.78 26.66
CA VAL A 351 0.15 13.38 25.95
C VAL A 351 -0.03 13.33 24.43
N THR A 352 -0.48 12.21 23.87
CA THR A 352 -0.71 12.07 22.42
C THR A 352 -1.80 13.03 21.94
N PHE A 353 -2.91 13.13 22.67
CA PHE A 353 -4.00 14.06 22.34
C PHE A 353 -3.54 15.53 22.43
N ASP A 354 -2.80 15.88 23.48
CA ASP A 354 -2.30 17.24 23.71
C ASP A 354 -1.33 17.64 22.59
N ARG A 355 -0.40 16.74 22.22
CA ARG A 355 0.51 16.89 21.08
C ARG A 355 -0.22 17.06 19.74
N ALA A 356 -1.27 16.28 19.51
CA ALA A 356 -2.08 16.37 18.29
C ALA A 356 -2.76 17.74 18.16
N CYS A 357 -3.40 18.21 19.24
CA CYS A 357 -4.02 19.52 19.31
C CYS A 357 -2.99 20.64 19.14
N GLN A 358 -1.87 20.53 19.85
CA GLN A 358 -0.77 21.49 19.79
C GLN A 358 -0.21 21.63 18.36
N LEU A 359 0.02 20.52 17.67
CA LEU A 359 0.49 20.53 16.29
C LEU A 359 -0.54 21.17 15.37
N GLY A 360 -1.82 20.78 15.48
CA GLY A 360 -2.90 21.35 14.67
C GLY A 360 -2.95 22.88 14.74
N SER A 361 -2.89 23.44 15.94
CA SER A 361 -2.83 24.89 16.14
C SER A 361 -1.54 25.52 15.63
N LYS A 362 -0.37 24.87 15.81
CA LYS A 362 0.88 25.36 15.25
C LYS A 362 0.82 25.44 13.73
N LEU A 363 0.33 24.41 13.03
CA LEU A 363 0.21 24.41 11.57
C LEU A 363 -0.65 25.57 11.02
N ILE A 364 -1.64 26.03 11.80
CA ILE A 364 -2.52 27.16 11.44
C ILE A 364 -1.84 28.52 11.70
N SER A 365 -0.79 28.58 12.53
CA SER A 365 -0.20 29.83 12.99
C SER A 365 0.36 30.67 11.82
N LYS A 366 -0.04 31.95 11.78
CA LYS A 366 0.24 32.87 10.67
C LYS A 366 1.73 33.24 10.48
N GLY A 367 2.62 32.70 11.31
CA GLY A 367 4.06 33.01 11.31
C GLY A 367 4.96 31.95 10.67
N LEU A 368 4.45 30.73 10.41
CA LEU A 368 5.29 29.62 9.92
C LEU A 368 5.44 29.63 8.40
N GLU A 369 4.33 29.52 7.66
CA GLU A 369 4.30 29.54 6.19
C GLU A 369 2.94 30.05 5.68
N THR A 370 2.84 30.28 4.37
CA THR A 370 1.54 30.50 3.74
C THR A 370 0.67 29.24 3.80
N PRO A 371 -0.67 29.37 3.76
CA PRO A 371 -1.55 28.21 3.87
C PRO A 371 -1.32 27.13 2.80
N ASP A 372 -1.04 27.54 1.56
CA ASP A 372 -0.73 26.59 0.48
C ASP A 372 0.60 25.86 0.72
N ALA A 373 1.63 26.61 1.15
CA ALA A 373 2.97 26.07 1.38
C ALA A 373 2.99 25.08 2.56
N MET A 374 2.25 25.39 3.63
CA MET A 374 2.05 24.50 4.76
C MET A 374 1.29 23.23 4.37
N LEU A 375 0.30 23.34 3.48
CA LEU A 375 -0.40 22.15 2.97
C LEU A 375 0.53 21.24 2.17
N ASP A 376 1.37 21.80 1.30
CA ASP A 376 2.39 21.05 0.56
C ASP A 376 3.40 20.37 1.49
N LEU A 377 3.76 21.02 2.60
CA LEU A 377 4.60 20.42 3.65
C LEU A 377 3.90 19.21 4.28
N ILE A 378 2.63 19.33 4.66
CA ILE A 378 1.87 18.22 5.25
C ILE A 378 1.80 17.03 4.27
N SER A 379 1.55 17.29 2.98
CA SER A 379 1.58 16.22 1.96
C SER A 379 2.96 15.54 1.89
N GLN A 380 4.04 16.32 1.98
CA GLN A 380 5.40 15.79 1.95
C GLN A 380 5.70 14.90 3.15
N VAL A 381 5.32 15.34 4.35
CA VAL A 381 5.48 14.56 5.59
C VAL A 381 4.79 13.20 5.49
N TRP A 382 3.57 13.16 4.95
CA TRP A 382 2.85 11.90 4.79
C TRP A 382 3.50 10.92 3.83
N VAL A 383 4.05 11.40 2.71
CA VAL A 383 4.77 10.55 1.77
C VAL A 383 6.07 10.02 2.39
N GLU A 384 6.79 10.82 3.16
CA GLU A 384 7.97 10.35 3.90
C GLU A 384 7.59 9.29 4.94
N MET A 385 6.51 9.47 5.69
CA MET A 385 6.01 8.45 6.62
C MET A 385 5.60 7.16 5.92
N LEU A 386 4.96 7.26 4.75
CA LEU A 386 4.58 6.10 3.93
C LEU A 386 5.81 5.36 3.39
N CYS A 387 6.83 6.08 2.92
CA CYS A 387 8.08 5.49 2.44
C CYS A 387 8.85 4.82 3.57
N TYR A 388 8.98 5.48 4.73
CA TYR A 388 9.56 4.87 5.93
C TYR A 388 8.81 3.58 6.30
N THR A 389 7.48 3.63 6.36
CA THR A 389 6.63 2.50 6.72
C THR A 389 6.79 1.34 5.75
N GLY A 390 6.76 1.61 4.44
CA GLY A 390 6.97 0.60 3.41
C GLY A 390 8.36 -0.04 3.48
N HIS A 391 9.41 0.74 3.75
CA HIS A 391 10.78 0.22 3.84
C HIS A 391 11.04 -0.58 5.12
N ARG A 392 10.46 -0.15 6.25
CA ARG A 392 10.68 -0.72 7.58
C ARG A 392 9.67 -1.80 7.96
N CYS A 393 8.63 -2.00 7.14
CA CYS A 393 7.71 -3.13 7.28
C CYS A 393 8.45 -4.44 7.07
N ARG A 394 8.13 -5.45 7.87
CA ARG A 394 8.83 -6.72 7.81
C ARG A 394 8.58 -7.43 6.47
N PRO A 395 9.60 -8.11 5.90
CA PRO A 395 9.43 -8.88 4.68
C PRO A 395 8.34 -9.96 4.77
N ASP A 396 8.18 -10.62 5.93
CA ASP A 396 7.12 -11.61 6.16
C ASP A 396 5.73 -10.99 6.23
N SER A 397 5.59 -9.77 6.76
CA SER A 397 4.34 -9.00 6.71
C SER A 397 3.95 -8.65 5.28
N HIS A 398 4.90 -8.14 4.48
CA HIS A 398 4.68 -7.92 3.05
C HIS A 398 4.26 -9.21 2.34
N ALA A 399 4.96 -10.33 2.59
CA ALA A 399 4.62 -11.62 2.01
C ALA A 399 3.22 -12.08 2.42
N ARG A 400 2.90 -12.04 3.72
CA ARG A 400 1.58 -12.41 4.27
C ARG A 400 0.47 -11.63 3.62
N GLN A 401 0.63 -10.31 3.48
CA GLN A 401 -0.35 -9.44 2.85
C GLN A 401 -0.65 -9.85 1.40
N LEU A 402 0.36 -10.31 0.64
CA LEU A 402 0.16 -10.71 -0.77
C LEU A 402 -0.88 -11.83 -0.95
N SER A 403 -1.08 -12.69 0.05
CA SER A 403 -2.13 -13.73 -0.01
C SER A 403 -3.55 -13.15 -0.08
N SER A 404 -3.75 -11.95 0.46
CA SER A 404 -5.03 -11.23 0.50
C SER A 404 -5.12 -10.11 -0.53
N GLY A 405 -4.08 -9.92 -1.35
CA GLY A 405 -3.91 -8.81 -2.29
C GLY A 405 -2.79 -7.86 -1.88
N GLY A 406 -2.18 -7.19 -2.86
CA GLY A 406 -1.13 -6.20 -2.65
C GLY A 406 -1.66 -4.96 -1.95
N GLU A 407 -0.78 -4.31 -1.20
CA GLU A 407 -1.02 -3.02 -0.53
C GLU A 407 -0.10 -1.95 -1.11
N ILE A 408 -0.53 -0.68 -1.05
CA ILE A 408 0.29 0.42 -1.55
C ILE A 408 1.60 0.56 -0.76
N THR A 409 1.64 0.19 0.52
CA THR A 409 2.92 0.08 1.28
C THR A 409 3.92 -0.88 0.62
N THR A 410 3.48 -2.07 0.21
CA THR A 410 4.34 -3.03 -0.51
C THR A 410 4.74 -2.49 -1.89
N VAL A 411 3.82 -1.82 -2.58
CA VAL A 411 4.12 -1.16 -3.86
C VAL A 411 5.21 -0.11 -3.68
N VAL A 412 5.09 0.78 -2.69
CA VAL A 412 6.06 1.83 -2.38
C VAL A 412 7.43 1.21 -2.02
N ALA A 413 7.45 0.15 -1.20
CA ALA A 413 8.66 -0.60 -0.86
C ALA A 413 9.41 -1.10 -2.11
N ILE A 414 8.67 -1.72 -3.04
CA ILE A 414 9.24 -2.21 -4.30
C ILE A 414 9.73 -1.06 -5.18
N LEU A 415 8.97 0.04 -5.27
CA LEU A 415 9.34 1.19 -6.08
C LEU A 415 10.63 1.86 -5.59
N MET A 416 10.82 1.95 -4.28
CA MET A 416 12.06 2.45 -3.70
C MET A 416 13.28 1.61 -4.08
N GLU A 417 13.18 0.28 -4.02
CA GLU A 417 14.28 -0.60 -4.45
C GLU A 417 14.49 -0.59 -5.96
N PHE A 418 13.42 -0.44 -6.75
CA PHE A 418 13.51 -0.39 -8.21
C PHE A 418 14.16 0.91 -8.73
N LEU A 419 13.77 2.07 -8.19
CA LEU A 419 14.36 3.33 -8.62
C LEU A 419 15.85 3.38 -8.28
N LYS A 420 16.26 2.79 -7.15
CA LYS A 420 17.67 2.62 -6.80
C LYS A 420 18.46 1.88 -7.89
N SER A 421 17.94 0.78 -8.44
CA SER A 421 18.65 0.03 -9.49
C SER A 421 18.74 0.81 -10.80
N ASP A 422 17.64 1.43 -11.23
CA ASP A 422 17.59 2.18 -12.50
C ASP A 422 18.57 3.37 -12.49
N PHE A 423 18.64 4.12 -11.38
CA PHE A 423 19.53 5.28 -11.31
C PHE A 423 21.01 4.90 -11.12
N SER A 424 21.30 3.79 -10.43
CA SER A 424 22.68 3.27 -10.31
C SER A 424 23.24 2.87 -11.68
N GLU A 425 22.43 2.25 -12.54
CA GLU A 425 22.80 1.93 -13.93
C GLU A 425 23.03 3.20 -14.77
N VAL A 426 22.21 4.24 -14.59
CA VAL A 426 22.38 5.52 -15.30
C VAL A 426 23.65 6.26 -14.85
N GLN A 427 23.96 6.26 -13.55
CA GLN A 427 25.20 6.86 -13.04
C GLN A 427 26.45 6.09 -13.50
N GLN A 428 26.44 4.76 -13.50
CA GLN A 428 27.56 3.97 -14.04
C GLN A 428 27.79 4.21 -15.53
N ARG A 429 26.73 4.35 -16.33
CA ARG A 429 26.86 4.69 -17.76
C ARG A 429 27.40 6.10 -18.00
N ARG A 430 27.15 7.04 -17.09
CA ARG A 430 27.69 8.42 -17.17
C ARG A 430 29.13 8.54 -16.69
N ALA A 431 29.57 7.67 -15.78
CA ALA A 431 30.95 7.66 -15.27
C ALA A 431 31.90 6.84 -16.17
N GLY A 432 31.37 6.03 -17.09
CA GLY A 432 32.12 5.24 -18.06
C GLY A 432 32.23 5.86 -19.47
N CYS A 433 31.71 7.08 -19.65
CA CYS A 433 31.96 7.95 -20.81
C CYS A 433 32.81 9.14 -20.33
#